data_AF-A0A822CKE2-F1
#
_entry.id   AF-A0A822CKE2-F1
#
_cell.length_a   1.000
_cell.length_b   1.000
_cell.length_c   1.000
_cell.angle_alpha   90.00
_cell.angle_beta   90.00
_cell.angle_gamma   90.00
#
_symmetry.space_group_name_H-M   'P 1'
#
loop_
_entity.id
_entity.type
_entity.pdbx_description
1 polymer ?
#
loop_
_entity_poly.entity_id
_entity_poly.type
_entity_poly.pdbx_seq_one_letter_code
_entity_poly.pdbx_strand_id
1 'polypeptide(L)'
;MTFHQAEHPLLVIPGPIEVSDDVLLANASPSQSHMSKKFTETFGEAIKMLRKVLVTDRGQPFIVGGSGTLGWDMVAANLMEEGDEALVLHSGYFGQSFADCFAAYGIKATQLKAPIGQCLSREEITEALKAKKYKVVTMTHVDTSTGVLIDARTVAEVVPANPSIAANGMTAIYFPDGLLASDIIPRMLERGVVVAGGLHKDIKDKYFRIGHMGISVTDTINRHDMERVKNALKDVLKEAGYVGGTFSQNNI
;
A
#
# COMPACT_ATOMS: atom_id res chain seq x y z
N MET A 1 -26.74 -4.31 21.54
CA MET A 1 -26.37 -5.35 20.54
C MET A 1 -25.04 -4.93 19.95
N THR A 2 -24.09 -5.87 19.86
CA THR A 2 -22.88 -5.66 19.05
C THR A 2 -23.27 -5.83 17.59
N PHE A 3 -22.86 -4.92 16.72
CA PHE A 3 -23.01 -5.12 15.28
C PHE A 3 -21.97 -6.14 14.83
N HIS A 4 -22.38 -7.06 13.95
CA HIS A 4 -21.48 -8.00 13.30
C HIS A 4 -21.84 -8.10 11.83
N GLN A 5 -20.83 -8.11 10.97
CA GLN A 5 -21.01 -8.41 9.55
C GLN A 5 -21.57 -9.83 9.36
N ALA A 6 -22.43 -9.99 8.35
CA ALA A 6 -22.84 -11.32 7.90
C ALA A 6 -21.64 -12.08 7.29
N GLU A 7 -21.70 -13.41 7.22
CA GLU A 7 -20.61 -14.20 6.61
C GLU A 7 -20.36 -13.80 5.14
N HIS A 8 -19.10 -13.62 4.78
CA HIS A 8 -18.64 -13.24 3.43
C HIS A 8 -17.23 -13.80 3.13
N PRO A 9 -16.78 -13.80 1.87
CA PRO A 9 -15.41 -14.14 1.51
C PRO A 9 -14.39 -13.19 2.16
N LEU A 10 -13.33 -13.73 2.76
CA LEU A 10 -12.27 -12.96 3.39
C LEU A 10 -11.46 -12.16 2.35
N LEU A 11 -11.48 -10.84 2.47
CA LEU A 11 -10.85 -9.87 1.60
C LEU A 11 -9.40 -9.57 2.04
N VAL A 12 -8.42 -10.25 1.41
CA VAL A 12 -6.97 -10.08 1.65
C VAL A 12 -6.23 -9.49 0.45
N ILE A 13 -6.92 -8.69 -0.36
CA ILE A 13 -6.31 -7.87 -1.40
C ILE A 13 -5.59 -6.66 -0.77
N PRO A 14 -4.63 -6.01 -1.46
CA PRO A 14 -3.87 -4.88 -0.92
C PRO A 14 -4.64 -3.54 -0.88
N GLY A 15 -5.98 -3.57 -0.85
CA GLY A 15 -6.85 -2.38 -0.89
C GLY A 15 -7.98 -2.52 -1.92
N PRO A 16 -9.26 -2.30 -1.54
CA PRO A 16 -9.77 -2.19 -0.17
C PRO A 16 -9.52 -3.48 0.65
N ILE A 17 -9.64 -3.40 1.97
CA ILE A 17 -9.50 -4.52 2.90
C ILE A 17 -10.77 -4.65 3.76
N GLU A 18 -10.83 -5.69 4.59
CA GLU A 18 -11.88 -5.80 5.60
C GLU A 18 -11.96 -4.58 6.51
N VAL A 19 -13.19 -4.09 6.72
CA VAL A 19 -13.51 -2.99 7.61
C VAL A 19 -14.02 -3.59 8.92
N SER A 20 -13.59 -3.05 10.07
CA SER A 20 -14.09 -3.56 11.36
C SER A 20 -15.56 -3.23 11.57
N ASP A 21 -16.25 -4.11 12.28
CA ASP A 21 -17.67 -3.99 12.66
C ASP A 21 -17.98 -2.60 13.27
N ASP A 22 -17.12 -2.12 14.19
CA ASP A 22 -17.28 -0.81 14.83
C ASP A 22 -17.22 0.36 13.85
N VAL A 23 -16.38 0.28 12.80
CA VAL A 23 -16.25 1.34 11.79
C VAL A 23 -17.47 1.34 10.86
N LEU A 24 -17.98 0.16 10.48
CA LEU A 24 -19.22 0.06 9.70
C LEU A 24 -20.45 0.54 10.50
N LEU A 25 -20.54 0.19 11.78
CA LEU A 25 -21.58 0.68 12.68
C LEU A 25 -21.50 2.20 12.85
N ALA A 26 -20.29 2.76 13.01
CA ALA A 26 -20.10 4.20 13.07
C ALA A 26 -20.52 4.90 11.77
N ASN A 27 -20.23 4.29 10.61
CA ASN A 27 -20.62 4.80 9.29
C ASN A 27 -22.14 4.78 9.05
N ALA A 28 -22.90 3.93 9.76
CA ALA A 28 -24.36 3.91 9.75
C ALA A 28 -25.01 5.03 10.61
N SER A 29 -24.21 5.96 11.17
CA SER A 29 -24.72 7.10 11.94
C SER A 29 -25.61 8.03 11.09
N PRO A 30 -26.74 8.55 11.62
CA PRO A 30 -27.54 9.56 10.94
C PRO A 30 -26.75 10.82 10.58
N SER A 31 -27.07 11.42 9.43
CA SER A 31 -26.48 12.67 8.95
C SER A 31 -26.54 13.79 9.98
N GLN A 32 -25.45 14.53 10.13
CA GLN A 32 -25.33 15.64 11.09
C GLN A 32 -25.04 16.95 10.35
N SER A 33 -25.48 18.07 10.91
CA SER A 33 -25.07 19.38 10.40
C SER A 33 -23.59 19.62 10.66
N HIS A 34 -22.85 20.01 9.62
CA HIS A 34 -21.43 20.37 9.68
C HIS A 34 -21.14 21.61 10.57
N MET A 35 -22.17 22.39 10.89
CA MET A 35 -22.09 23.52 11.83
C MET A 35 -22.55 23.16 13.25
N SER A 36 -22.91 21.90 13.50
CA SER A 36 -23.36 21.46 14.83
C SER A 36 -22.19 21.27 15.80
N LYS A 37 -22.38 21.65 17.07
CA LYS A 37 -21.43 21.41 18.15
C LYS A 37 -20.93 19.95 18.17
N LYS A 38 -21.84 18.98 18.01
CA LYS A 38 -21.54 17.54 17.99
C LYS A 38 -20.58 17.15 16.85
N PHE A 39 -20.77 17.71 15.66
CA PHE A 39 -19.84 17.51 14.55
C PHE A 39 -18.47 18.13 14.84
N THR A 40 -18.42 19.37 15.32
CA THR A 40 -17.16 20.06 15.65
C THR A 40 -16.35 19.30 16.71
N GLU A 41 -17.01 18.79 17.75
CA GLU A 41 -16.38 17.94 18.79
C GLU A 41 -15.84 16.64 18.18
N THR A 42 -16.64 15.93 17.39
CA THR A 42 -16.26 14.65 16.77
C THR A 42 -15.10 14.81 15.79
N PHE A 43 -15.14 15.83 14.93
CA PHE A 43 -14.09 16.12 13.95
C PHE A 43 -12.80 16.60 14.65
N GLY A 44 -12.92 17.36 15.74
CA GLY A 44 -11.80 17.76 16.58
C GLY A 44 -11.08 16.58 17.23
N GLU A 45 -11.82 15.58 17.74
CA GLU A 45 -11.23 14.33 18.24
C GLU A 45 -10.60 13.50 17.12
N ALA A 46 -11.22 13.40 15.95
CA ALA A 46 -10.64 12.71 14.80
C ALA A 46 -9.27 13.29 14.41
N ILE A 47 -9.12 14.63 14.40
CA ILE A 47 -7.82 15.30 14.18
C ILE A 47 -6.81 14.92 15.27
N LYS A 48 -7.20 14.91 16.55
CA LYS A 48 -6.32 14.52 17.66
C LYS A 48 -5.88 13.06 17.57
N MET A 49 -6.77 12.15 17.15
CA MET A 49 -6.46 10.74 16.94
C MET A 49 -5.52 10.55 15.74
N LEU A 50 -5.76 11.26 14.63
CA LEU A 50 -4.93 11.19 13.44
C LEU A 50 -3.49 11.67 13.70
N ARG A 51 -3.28 12.66 14.57
CA ARG A 51 -1.93 13.04 15.05
C ARG A 51 -1.19 11.89 15.72
N LYS A 52 -1.88 11.02 16.48
CA LYS A 52 -1.26 9.83 17.09
C LYS A 52 -0.86 8.80 16.04
N VAL A 53 -1.71 8.57 15.03
CA VAL A 53 -1.43 7.65 13.91
C VAL A 53 -0.24 8.13 13.08
N LEU A 54 -0.13 9.44 12.83
CA LEU A 54 0.98 10.06 12.11
C LEU A 54 2.20 10.35 13.01
N VAL A 55 2.18 9.91 14.27
CA VAL A 55 3.26 10.06 15.27
C VAL A 55 3.80 11.51 15.34
N THR A 56 2.89 12.49 15.44
CA THR A 56 3.24 13.92 15.47
C THR A 56 2.61 14.67 16.64
N ASP A 57 3.41 15.50 17.31
CA ASP A 57 3.03 16.35 18.43
C ASP A 57 2.53 17.74 17.97
N ARG A 58 3.18 18.29 16.94
CA ARG A 58 2.98 19.65 16.41
C ARG A 58 2.40 19.70 15.00
N GLY A 59 2.39 18.58 14.28
CA GLY A 59 1.82 18.50 12.94
C GLY A 59 0.32 18.76 12.92
N GLN A 60 -0.15 19.51 11.91
CA GLN A 60 -1.57 19.67 11.63
C GLN A 60 -1.97 18.70 10.50
N PRO A 61 -2.63 17.57 10.80
CA PRO A 61 -3.17 16.72 9.75
C PRO A 61 -4.41 17.36 9.13
N PHE A 62 -4.63 17.08 7.85
CA PHE A 62 -5.83 17.46 7.12
C PHE A 62 -6.67 16.21 6.86
N ILE A 63 -7.94 16.24 7.25
CA ILE A 63 -8.92 15.21 6.88
C ILE A 63 -9.64 15.74 5.65
N VAL A 64 -9.48 15.06 4.51
CA VAL A 64 -10.01 15.48 3.22
C VAL A 64 -10.91 14.38 2.67
N GLY A 65 -12.07 14.75 2.11
CA GLY A 65 -12.99 13.81 1.47
C GLY A 65 -12.48 13.38 0.10
N GLY A 66 -11.69 12.31 0.05
CA GLY A 66 -11.17 11.73 -1.20
C GLY A 66 -10.38 10.44 -0.98
N SER A 67 -9.99 9.80 -2.08
CA SER A 67 -9.05 8.67 -2.08
C SER A 67 -7.61 9.14 -1.79
N GLY A 68 -6.71 8.21 -1.45
CA GLY A 68 -5.29 8.54 -1.23
C GLY A 68 -4.60 9.21 -2.44
N THR A 69 -5.10 8.97 -3.66
CA THR A 69 -4.60 9.62 -4.89
C THR A 69 -4.86 11.12 -4.93
N LEU A 70 -5.88 11.64 -4.23
CA LEU A 70 -6.10 13.10 -4.09
C LEU A 70 -4.91 13.77 -3.38
N GLY A 71 -4.18 13.03 -2.54
CA GLY A 71 -2.94 13.52 -1.93
C GLY A 71 -1.85 13.88 -2.94
N TRP A 72 -1.84 13.24 -4.12
CA TRP A 72 -0.91 13.57 -5.21
C TRP A 72 -1.26 14.89 -5.87
N ASP A 73 -2.53 15.09 -6.22
CA ASP A 73 -3.03 16.37 -6.76
C ASP A 73 -2.82 17.51 -5.75
N MET A 74 -3.04 17.26 -4.45
CA MET A 74 -2.76 18.24 -3.41
C MET A 74 -1.28 18.64 -3.36
N VAL A 75 -0.35 17.70 -3.51
CA VAL A 75 1.10 17.99 -3.57
C VAL A 75 1.45 18.75 -4.84
N ALA A 76 1.00 18.28 -6.01
CA ALA A 76 1.28 18.90 -7.29
C ALA A 76 0.73 20.33 -7.39
N ALA A 77 -0.52 20.55 -6.97
CA ALA A 77 -1.20 21.84 -7.10
C ALA A 77 -0.80 22.90 -6.05
N ASN A 78 -0.17 22.51 -4.93
CA ASN A 78 0.11 23.45 -3.82
C ASN A 78 1.61 23.61 -3.50
N LEU A 79 2.48 22.68 -3.92
CA LEU A 79 3.92 22.73 -3.61
C LEU A 79 4.81 22.99 -4.85
N MET A 80 4.23 22.96 -6.05
CA MET A 80 4.95 22.96 -7.33
C MET A 80 4.29 23.91 -8.34
N GLU A 81 5.08 24.47 -9.24
CA GLU A 81 4.64 25.26 -10.40
C GLU A 81 5.00 24.57 -11.72
N GLU A 82 4.44 25.04 -12.84
CA GLU A 82 4.80 24.55 -14.18
C GLU A 82 6.32 24.72 -14.43
N GLY A 83 6.95 23.65 -14.93
CA GLY A 83 8.38 23.63 -15.23
C GLY A 83 9.30 23.38 -14.03
N ASP A 84 8.79 23.26 -12.81
CA ASP A 84 9.56 22.81 -11.65
C ASP A 84 10.10 21.38 -11.81
N GLU A 85 11.13 21.07 -11.04
CA GLU A 85 11.84 19.78 -11.09
C GLU A 85 11.47 18.92 -9.87
N ALA A 86 10.93 17.73 -10.13
CA ALA A 86 10.62 16.71 -9.11
C ALA A 86 11.49 15.46 -9.28
N LEU A 87 11.96 14.88 -8.19
CA LEU A 87 12.60 13.56 -8.19
C LEU A 87 11.61 12.51 -7.66
N VAL A 88 11.29 11.53 -8.50
CA VAL A 88 10.39 10.43 -8.15
C VAL A 88 11.19 9.15 -7.94
N LEU A 89 11.21 8.67 -6.70
CA LEU A 89 11.80 7.39 -6.33
C LEU A 89 10.81 6.28 -6.69
N HIS A 90 11.08 5.58 -7.79
CA HIS A 90 10.12 4.70 -8.46
C HIS A 90 10.45 3.22 -8.22
N SER A 91 9.67 2.57 -7.35
CA SER A 91 9.69 1.13 -7.06
C SER A 91 8.53 0.34 -7.69
N GLY A 92 7.62 1.01 -8.42
CA GLY A 92 6.49 0.36 -9.07
C GLY A 92 5.41 1.32 -9.59
N TYR A 93 4.17 0.82 -9.66
CA TYR A 93 3.00 1.50 -10.23
C TYR A 93 2.77 2.90 -9.66
N PHE A 94 2.86 3.07 -8.34
CA PHE A 94 2.51 4.35 -7.70
C PHE A 94 3.58 5.41 -7.96
N GLY A 95 4.84 5.01 -8.12
CA GLY A 95 5.91 5.88 -8.61
C GLY A 95 5.62 6.40 -10.02
N GLN A 96 5.20 5.53 -10.95
CA GLN A 96 4.81 5.96 -12.29
C GLN A 96 3.58 6.88 -12.24
N SER A 97 2.51 6.49 -11.53
CA SER A 97 1.27 7.28 -11.46
C SER A 97 1.46 8.67 -10.85
N PHE A 98 2.34 8.84 -9.86
CA PHE A 98 2.64 10.17 -9.31
C PHE A 98 3.49 11.00 -10.28
N ALA A 99 4.39 10.39 -11.04
CA ALA A 99 5.10 11.08 -12.12
C ALA A 99 4.16 11.52 -13.26
N ASP A 100 3.16 10.71 -13.59
CA ASP A 100 2.13 11.05 -14.58
C ASP A 100 1.21 12.18 -14.07
N CYS A 101 0.87 12.18 -12.77
CA CYS A 101 0.19 13.30 -12.10
C CYS A 101 1.02 14.58 -12.21
N PHE A 102 2.31 14.56 -11.85
CA PHE A 102 3.20 15.72 -12.03
C PHE A 102 3.25 16.23 -13.47
N ALA A 103 3.34 15.33 -14.46
CA ALA A 103 3.34 15.72 -15.87
C ALA A 103 2.05 16.45 -16.29
N ALA A 104 0.89 16.11 -15.70
CA ALA A 104 -0.38 16.80 -15.97
C ALA A 104 -0.42 18.26 -15.48
N TYR A 105 0.42 18.62 -14.49
CA TYR A 105 0.63 20.00 -14.02
C TYR A 105 1.85 20.68 -14.69
N GLY A 106 2.44 20.07 -15.72
CA GLY A 106 3.62 20.61 -16.40
C GLY A 106 4.92 20.50 -15.58
N ILE A 107 4.92 19.72 -14.51
CA ILE A 107 6.09 19.50 -13.63
C ILE A 107 7.00 18.43 -14.25
N LYS A 108 8.30 18.67 -14.22
CA LYS A 108 9.32 17.77 -14.78
C LYS A 108 9.68 16.69 -13.77
N ALA A 109 8.97 15.57 -13.83
CA ALA A 109 9.23 14.40 -13.00
C ALA A 109 10.43 13.57 -13.53
N THR A 110 11.62 13.79 -12.96
CA THR A 110 12.76 12.88 -13.14
C THR A 110 12.50 11.61 -12.33
N GLN A 111 12.40 10.46 -13.00
CA GLN A 111 12.11 9.18 -12.34
C GLN A 111 13.41 8.39 -12.17
N LEU A 112 13.82 8.17 -10.92
CA LEU A 112 14.91 7.24 -10.58
C LEU A 112 14.27 5.87 -10.33
N LYS A 113 14.49 4.91 -11.24
CA LYS A 113 13.75 3.64 -11.27
C LYS A 113 14.60 2.49 -10.74
N ALA A 114 14.12 1.85 -9.67
CA ALA A 114 14.69 0.60 -9.20
C ALA A 114 14.33 -0.56 -10.16
N PRO A 115 15.14 -1.64 -10.21
CA PRO A 115 14.70 -2.90 -10.76
C PRO A 115 13.41 -3.40 -10.07
N ILE A 116 12.62 -4.19 -10.80
CA ILE A 116 11.34 -4.72 -10.28
C ILE A 116 11.61 -5.61 -9.06
N GLY A 117 10.85 -5.40 -7.99
CA GLY A 117 11.03 -6.12 -6.72
C GLY A 117 12.18 -5.60 -5.85
N GLN A 118 12.91 -4.57 -6.29
CA GLN A 118 14.05 -4.00 -5.58
C GLN A 118 13.80 -2.54 -5.15
N CYS A 119 14.64 -2.06 -4.24
CA CYS A 119 14.74 -0.66 -3.84
C CYS A 119 15.92 0.02 -4.51
N LEU A 120 15.85 1.35 -4.59
CA LEU A 120 17.02 2.18 -4.86
C LEU A 120 17.98 2.14 -3.66
N SER A 121 19.27 2.05 -3.95
CA SER A 121 20.32 2.27 -2.95
C SER A 121 20.37 3.75 -2.51
N ARG A 122 20.95 3.97 -1.33
CA ARG A 122 21.23 5.32 -0.82
C ARG A 122 22.15 6.09 -1.77
N GLU A 123 23.09 5.38 -2.37
CA GLU A 123 24.11 5.90 -3.27
C GLU A 123 23.47 6.43 -4.56
N GLU A 124 22.57 5.66 -5.20
CA GLU A 124 21.82 6.10 -6.38
C GLU A 124 20.98 7.36 -6.10
N ILE A 125 20.28 7.39 -4.97
CA ILE A 125 19.50 8.57 -4.54
C ILE A 125 20.43 9.78 -4.33
N THR A 126 21.58 9.56 -3.69
CA THR A 126 22.56 10.61 -3.40
C THR A 126 23.15 11.22 -4.68
N GLU A 127 23.54 10.39 -5.65
CA GLU A 127 24.10 10.89 -6.91
C GLU A 127 23.04 11.60 -7.76
N ALA A 128 21.78 11.13 -7.77
CA ALA A 128 20.69 11.83 -8.44
C ALA A 128 20.45 13.23 -7.84
N LEU A 129 20.50 13.37 -6.51
CA LEU A 129 20.35 14.65 -5.79
C LEU A 129 21.55 15.60 -5.96
N LYS A 130 22.77 15.07 -6.20
CA LYS A 130 23.95 15.88 -6.55
C LYS A 130 23.88 16.38 -7.99
N ALA A 131 23.42 15.54 -8.91
CA ALA A 131 23.40 15.85 -10.35
C ALA A 131 22.46 17.00 -10.71
N LYS A 132 21.38 17.21 -9.93
CA LYS A 132 20.33 18.17 -10.24
C LYS A 132 19.60 18.62 -8.97
N LYS A 133 19.18 19.89 -8.94
CA LYS A 133 18.32 20.42 -7.89
C LYS A 133 16.86 20.08 -8.19
N TYR A 134 16.14 19.60 -7.18
CA TYR A 134 14.71 19.33 -7.21
C TYR A 134 14.01 20.13 -6.13
N LYS A 135 12.78 20.57 -6.40
CA LYS A 135 11.94 21.28 -5.42
C LYS A 135 11.26 20.30 -4.46
N VAL A 136 10.87 19.14 -4.98
CA VAL A 136 10.26 18.03 -4.22
C VAL A 136 10.92 16.70 -4.59
N VAL A 137 11.09 15.84 -3.59
CA VAL A 137 11.42 14.41 -3.75
C VAL A 137 10.23 13.60 -3.25
N THR A 138 9.75 12.65 -4.05
CA THR A 138 8.62 11.77 -3.68
C THR A 138 9.05 10.32 -3.62
N MET A 139 8.52 9.58 -2.65
CA MET A 139 8.65 8.12 -2.55
C MET A 139 7.28 7.48 -2.32
N THR A 140 7.13 6.24 -2.73
CA THR A 140 6.03 5.38 -2.26
C THR A 140 6.57 4.49 -1.16
N HIS A 141 6.18 4.73 0.09
CA HIS A 141 6.71 4.02 1.28
C HIS A 141 6.54 2.49 1.13
N VAL A 142 5.33 2.02 0.82
CA VAL A 142 5.09 0.64 0.35
C VAL A 142 4.44 0.72 -1.02
N ASP A 143 5.17 0.37 -2.08
CA ASP A 143 4.56 0.24 -3.40
C ASP A 143 3.78 -1.08 -3.43
N THR A 144 2.46 -0.97 -3.26
CA THR A 144 1.59 -2.15 -3.18
C THR A 144 1.46 -2.88 -4.51
N SER A 145 1.99 -2.36 -5.62
CA SER A 145 2.08 -3.12 -6.87
C SER A 145 3.22 -4.12 -6.81
N THR A 146 4.39 -3.79 -6.28
CA THR A 146 5.55 -4.69 -6.24
C THR A 146 5.77 -5.35 -4.87
N GLY A 147 5.07 -4.91 -3.83
CA GLY A 147 5.28 -5.38 -2.45
C GLY A 147 6.54 -4.79 -1.80
N VAL A 148 7.18 -3.82 -2.46
CA VAL A 148 8.46 -3.24 -2.06
C VAL A 148 8.25 -2.14 -1.01
N LEU A 149 8.95 -2.25 0.12
CA LEU A 149 9.12 -1.16 1.08
C LEU A 149 10.30 -0.28 0.67
N ILE A 150 10.05 0.92 0.17
CA ILE A 150 11.11 1.95 0.18
C ILE A 150 11.26 2.35 1.64
N ASP A 151 12.44 2.12 2.22
CA ASP A 151 12.66 2.52 3.60
C ASP A 151 12.58 4.06 3.74
N ALA A 152 11.44 4.53 4.25
CA ALA A 152 11.17 5.93 4.50
C ALA A 152 12.17 6.55 5.47
N ARG A 153 12.76 5.70 6.34
CA ARG A 153 13.94 6.06 7.11
C ARG A 153 15.08 6.34 6.14
N THR A 154 15.65 5.39 5.40
CA THR A 154 16.74 5.61 4.40
C THR A 154 16.56 6.82 3.46
N VAL A 155 15.33 7.14 3.02
CA VAL A 155 15.09 8.35 2.19
C VAL A 155 15.25 9.65 2.99
N ALA A 156 14.79 9.71 4.24
CA ALA A 156 15.10 10.80 5.17
C ALA A 156 16.53 10.70 5.75
N GLU A 157 17.06 9.48 5.79
CA GLU A 157 18.32 9.02 6.37
C GLU A 157 19.38 8.73 5.31
N VAL A 158 19.38 9.54 4.26
CA VAL A 158 20.64 9.89 3.60
C VAL A 158 21.59 10.61 4.61
N VAL A 159 21.15 10.81 5.87
CA VAL A 159 21.92 10.75 7.14
C VAL A 159 21.48 9.51 8.01
N PRO A 160 22.28 8.42 8.18
CA PRO A 160 21.87 6.96 8.19
C PRO A 160 21.60 6.28 9.58
N ALA A 161 21.22 4.98 9.77
CA ALA A 161 21.39 3.73 8.96
C ALA A 161 20.55 2.46 9.39
N ASN A 162 20.51 1.43 8.51
CA ASN A 162 20.38 -0.06 8.77
C ASN A 162 18.97 -0.65 9.15
N PRO A 163 18.77 -1.98 9.32
CA PRO A 163 18.83 -3.14 8.40
C PRO A 163 17.44 -3.62 7.84
N SER A 164 16.38 -2.80 7.94
CA SER A 164 14.99 -3.30 8.11
C SER A 164 14.05 -3.28 6.89
N ILE A 165 14.54 -3.56 5.67
CA ILE A 165 13.85 -3.23 4.40
C ILE A 165 12.70 -4.18 3.98
N ALA A 166 11.86 -4.63 4.92
CA ALA A 166 10.73 -5.54 4.67
C ALA A 166 9.36 -4.87 4.88
N ALA A 167 8.46 -4.97 3.89
CA ALA A 167 7.12 -4.37 3.97
C ALA A 167 6.22 -5.09 5.00
N ASN A 168 6.12 -4.54 6.21
CA ASN A 168 5.30 -5.12 7.29
C ASN A 168 3.79 -5.28 6.92
N GLY A 169 3.30 -4.50 5.96
CA GLY A 169 1.89 -4.50 5.54
C GLY A 169 1.54 -5.34 4.30
N MET A 170 2.49 -6.08 3.70
CA MET A 170 2.23 -6.77 2.42
C MET A 170 3.14 -7.96 2.16
N THR A 171 2.69 -8.89 1.32
CA THR A 171 3.58 -9.84 0.64
C THR A 171 3.16 -10.01 -0.82
N ALA A 172 4.12 -9.88 -1.73
CA ALA A 172 4.00 -10.30 -3.11
C ALA A 172 4.57 -11.73 -3.24
N ILE A 173 3.91 -12.59 -4.01
CA ILE A 173 4.30 -13.99 -4.22
C ILE A 173 4.19 -14.29 -5.71
N TYR A 174 5.29 -14.71 -6.34
CA TYR A 174 5.26 -15.21 -7.72
C TYR A 174 4.42 -16.48 -7.84
N PHE A 175 3.76 -16.66 -8.98
CA PHE A 175 3.21 -17.95 -9.34
C PHE A 175 4.37 -18.94 -9.55
N PRO A 176 4.23 -20.22 -9.17
CA PRO A 176 5.19 -21.24 -9.55
C PRO A 176 5.32 -21.34 -11.08
N ASP A 177 6.50 -21.76 -11.55
CA ASP A 177 6.76 -21.92 -12.98
C ASP A 177 5.69 -22.79 -13.67
N GLY A 178 5.13 -22.26 -14.75
CA GLY A 178 4.06 -22.91 -15.52
C GLY A 178 2.63 -22.62 -15.04
N LEU A 179 2.43 -21.96 -13.88
CA LEU A 179 1.11 -21.55 -13.40
C LEU A 179 0.83 -20.07 -13.66
N LEU A 180 -0.43 -19.74 -13.96
CA LEU A 180 -0.88 -18.38 -14.24
C LEU A 180 -1.88 -17.89 -13.18
N ALA A 181 -2.20 -16.59 -13.22
CA ALA A 181 -3.22 -15.99 -12.35
C ALA A 181 -4.58 -16.70 -12.44
N SER A 182 -4.94 -17.23 -13.61
CA SER A 182 -6.15 -18.04 -13.85
C SER A 182 -6.18 -19.34 -13.08
N ASP A 183 -5.02 -19.91 -12.75
CA ASP A 183 -4.93 -21.19 -12.03
C ASP A 183 -5.05 -21.03 -10.51
N ILE A 184 -4.77 -19.84 -9.99
CA ILE A 184 -4.67 -19.59 -8.56
C ILE A 184 -5.83 -18.72 -8.04
N ILE A 185 -6.06 -17.56 -8.65
CA ILE A 185 -6.95 -16.53 -8.06
C ILE A 185 -8.43 -17.00 -7.98
N PRO A 186 -9.03 -17.61 -9.02
CA PRO A 186 -10.41 -18.11 -8.93
C PRO A 186 -10.58 -19.21 -7.87
N ARG A 187 -9.63 -20.14 -7.79
CA ARG A 187 -9.67 -21.26 -6.83
C ARG A 187 -9.44 -20.83 -5.38
N MET A 188 -8.78 -19.69 -5.16
CA MET A 188 -8.71 -19.03 -3.85
C MET A 188 -10.05 -18.40 -3.47
N LEU A 189 -10.75 -17.75 -4.42
CA LEU A 189 -12.08 -17.18 -4.21
C LEU A 189 -13.13 -18.25 -3.89
N GLU A 190 -13.07 -19.43 -4.53
CA GLU A 190 -13.93 -20.59 -4.22
C GLU A 190 -13.77 -21.06 -2.76
N ARG A 191 -12.63 -20.79 -2.12
CA ARG A 191 -12.34 -21.07 -0.70
C ARG A 191 -12.64 -19.87 0.22
N GLY A 192 -13.28 -18.85 -0.33
CA GLY A 192 -13.61 -17.60 0.35
C GLY A 192 -12.37 -16.79 0.74
N VAL A 193 -11.31 -16.79 -0.06
CA VAL A 193 -10.10 -15.97 0.16
C VAL A 193 -9.80 -15.15 -1.09
N VAL A 194 -9.95 -13.82 -1.00
CA VAL A 194 -9.77 -12.90 -2.13
C VAL A 194 -8.35 -12.33 -2.11
N VAL A 195 -7.50 -12.77 -3.04
CA VAL A 195 -6.15 -12.23 -3.28
C VAL A 195 -6.11 -11.42 -4.58
N ALA A 196 -5.17 -10.47 -4.72
CA ALA A 196 -5.06 -9.65 -5.92
C ALA A 196 -3.94 -10.13 -6.85
N GLY A 197 -4.19 -10.13 -8.16
CA GLY A 197 -3.13 -10.30 -9.16
C GLY A 197 -2.12 -9.15 -9.16
N GLY A 198 -1.06 -9.29 -9.93
CA GLY A 198 -0.05 -8.24 -10.09
C GLY A 198 -0.58 -6.96 -10.73
N LEU A 199 0.11 -5.85 -10.47
CA LEU A 199 -0.17 -4.52 -11.07
C LEU A 199 1.04 -3.95 -11.82
N HIS A 200 2.26 -4.43 -11.55
CA HIS A 200 3.44 -3.92 -12.23
C HIS A 200 3.42 -4.33 -13.70
N LYS A 201 3.29 -3.36 -14.62
CA LYS A 201 3.00 -3.56 -16.04
C LYS A 201 3.81 -4.68 -16.73
N ASP A 202 5.09 -4.82 -16.39
CA ASP A 202 6.03 -5.74 -17.04
C ASP A 202 6.01 -7.17 -16.45
N ILE A 203 5.39 -7.39 -15.29
CA ILE A 203 5.33 -8.69 -14.61
C ILE A 203 3.94 -9.03 -14.03
N LYS A 204 2.91 -8.22 -14.26
CA LYS A 204 1.56 -8.34 -13.66
C LYS A 204 0.94 -9.75 -13.70
N ASP A 205 1.28 -10.53 -14.73
CA ASP A 205 0.75 -11.87 -14.98
C ASP A 205 1.57 -12.99 -14.28
N LYS A 206 2.68 -12.63 -13.61
CA LYS A 206 3.64 -13.57 -12.98
C LYS A 206 3.49 -13.73 -11.46
N TYR A 207 2.68 -12.91 -10.80
CA TYR A 207 2.59 -12.88 -9.33
C TYR A 207 1.22 -12.43 -8.83
N PHE A 208 0.97 -12.70 -7.55
CA PHE A 208 -0.17 -12.20 -6.80
C PHE A 208 0.29 -11.56 -5.49
N ARG A 209 -0.64 -10.92 -4.79
CA ARG A 209 -0.38 -10.05 -3.63
C ARG A 209 -1.39 -10.30 -2.53
N ILE A 210 -0.89 -10.34 -1.30
CA ILE A 210 -1.63 -10.51 -0.05
C ILE A 210 -1.41 -9.27 0.80
N GLY A 211 -2.49 -8.60 1.21
CA GLY A 211 -2.45 -7.46 2.12
C GLY A 211 -2.46 -7.91 3.59
N HIS A 212 -1.52 -7.39 4.38
CA HIS A 212 -1.39 -7.63 5.82
C HIS A 212 -1.75 -6.34 6.58
N MET A 213 -3.00 -5.91 6.50
CA MET A 213 -3.42 -4.56 6.91
C MET A 213 -4.78 -4.57 7.62
N GLY A 214 -4.97 -3.63 8.55
CA GLY A 214 -6.23 -3.47 9.28
C GLY A 214 -6.49 -4.61 10.26
N ILE A 215 -7.76 -5.01 10.39
CA ILE A 215 -8.21 -5.92 11.46
C ILE A 215 -7.57 -7.32 11.38
N SER A 216 -7.25 -7.81 10.18
CA SER A 216 -6.61 -9.13 9.97
C SER A 216 -5.24 -9.25 10.64
N VAL A 217 -4.51 -8.14 10.81
CA VAL A 217 -3.20 -8.10 11.49
C VAL A 217 -3.25 -7.52 12.90
N THR A 218 -4.28 -6.76 13.28
CA THR A 218 -4.36 -6.11 14.60
C THR A 218 -5.19 -6.87 15.64
N ASP A 219 -6.11 -7.76 15.24
CA ASP A 219 -6.71 -8.70 16.19
C ASP A 219 -5.71 -9.81 16.53
N THR A 220 -4.95 -9.62 17.61
CA THR A 220 -3.94 -10.57 18.06
C THR A 220 -4.51 -11.79 18.80
N ILE A 221 -5.83 -11.84 19.05
CA ILE A 221 -6.49 -12.89 19.82
C ILE A 221 -7.14 -13.92 18.88
N ASN A 222 -7.85 -13.46 17.85
CA ASN A 222 -8.57 -14.33 16.90
C ASN A 222 -7.83 -14.51 15.56
N ARG A 223 -6.50 -14.29 15.55
CA ARG A 223 -5.70 -14.24 14.33
C ARG A 223 -5.60 -15.60 13.62
N HIS A 224 -6.45 -15.81 12.62
CA HIS A 224 -6.46 -17.00 11.77
C HIS A 224 -6.38 -16.68 10.26
N ASP A 225 -6.23 -15.40 9.91
CA ASP A 225 -6.09 -14.88 8.54
C ASP A 225 -4.99 -15.63 7.76
N MET A 226 -3.78 -15.67 8.31
CA MET A 226 -2.62 -16.24 7.63
C MET A 226 -2.69 -17.75 7.50
N GLU A 227 -3.28 -18.46 8.47
CA GLU A 227 -3.49 -19.90 8.35
C GLU A 227 -4.58 -20.23 7.33
N ARG A 228 -5.66 -19.43 7.24
CA ARG A 228 -6.67 -19.57 6.18
C ARG A 228 -6.06 -19.34 4.80
N VAL A 229 -5.26 -18.29 4.62
CA VAL A 229 -4.53 -18.03 3.37
C VAL A 229 -3.56 -19.17 3.03
N LYS A 230 -2.76 -19.64 3.99
CA LYS A 230 -1.78 -20.74 3.78
C LYS A 230 -2.47 -22.05 3.42
N ASN A 231 -3.58 -22.39 4.07
CA ASN A 231 -4.29 -23.64 3.80
C ASN A 231 -4.99 -23.58 2.44
N ALA A 232 -5.70 -22.49 2.12
CA ALA A 232 -6.30 -22.30 0.82
C ALA A 232 -5.24 -22.38 -0.31
N LEU A 233 -4.11 -21.69 -0.14
CA LEU A 233 -3.04 -21.68 -1.14
C LEU A 233 -2.42 -23.08 -1.36
N LYS A 234 -2.23 -23.88 -0.30
CA LYS A 234 -1.74 -25.27 -0.43
C LYS A 234 -2.68 -26.13 -1.27
N ASP A 235 -3.97 -26.07 -0.99
CA ASP A 235 -4.97 -26.87 -1.70
C ASP A 235 -5.07 -26.46 -3.17
N VAL A 236 -5.11 -25.15 -3.43
CA VAL A 236 -5.14 -24.57 -4.79
C VAL A 236 -3.91 -24.96 -5.60
N LEU A 237 -2.71 -24.90 -5.01
CA LEU A 237 -1.48 -25.29 -5.69
C LEU A 237 -1.46 -26.79 -6.04
N LYS A 238 -1.93 -27.64 -5.13
CA LYS A 238 -2.05 -29.09 -5.36
C LYS A 238 -3.03 -29.40 -6.50
N GLU A 239 -4.16 -28.69 -6.56
CA GLU A 239 -5.15 -28.82 -7.65
C GLU A 239 -4.65 -28.27 -8.98
N ALA A 240 -3.83 -27.22 -8.96
CA ALA A 240 -3.16 -26.68 -10.14
C ALA A 240 -1.99 -27.57 -10.64
N GLY A 241 -1.73 -28.71 -10.00
CA GLY A 241 -0.69 -29.66 -10.44
C GLY A 241 0.72 -29.34 -9.95
N TYR A 242 0.89 -28.46 -8.96
CA TYR A 242 2.21 -28.17 -8.38
C TYR A 242 2.72 -29.37 -7.56
N VAL A 243 3.81 -29.99 -8.01
CA VAL A 243 4.33 -31.26 -7.44
C VAL A 243 5.32 -31.07 -6.29
N GLY A 244 5.64 -29.82 -5.91
CA GLY A 244 6.33 -29.49 -4.67
C GLY A 244 7.71 -28.83 -4.81
N GLY A 245 8.03 -28.03 -3.80
CA GLY A 245 9.25 -27.25 -3.62
C GLY A 245 9.10 -26.34 -2.39
N THR A 246 10.19 -25.83 -1.83
CA THR A 246 10.12 -24.92 -0.67
C THR A 246 9.69 -23.53 -1.11
N PHE A 247 8.50 -23.08 -0.67
CA PHE A 247 8.18 -21.67 -0.65
C PHE A 247 9.12 -20.96 0.33
N SER A 248 10.13 -20.27 -0.21
CA SER A 248 11.00 -19.37 0.54
C SER A 248 10.80 -17.94 0.05
N GLN A 249 11.07 -16.97 0.93
CA GLN A 249 11.23 -15.56 0.55
C GLN A 249 12.47 -15.32 -0.34
N ASN A 250 13.18 -16.38 -0.78
CA ASN A 250 14.38 -16.27 -1.61
C ASN A 250 14.11 -16.63 -3.09
N ASN A 251 12.85 -16.88 -3.46
CA ASN A 251 12.38 -16.91 -4.86
C ASN A 251 11.69 -15.58 -5.22
N ILE A 252 12.26 -14.45 -4.76
CA ILE A 252 11.85 -13.07 -5.07
C ILE A 252 12.71 -12.53 -6.23
#